data_AF-A0A7W8RMI2-F1
#
_entry.id   AF-A0A7W8RMI2-F1
#
_cell.length_a   1.000
_cell.length_b   1.000
_cell.length_c   1.000
_cell.angle_alpha   90.00
_cell.angle_beta   90.00
_cell.angle_gamma   90.00
#
_symmetry.space_group_name_H-M   'P 1'
#
loop_
_entity.id
_entity.type
_entity.pdbx_description
1 polymer ?
#
loop_
_entity_poly.entity_id
_entity_poly.type
_entity_poly.pdbx_seq_one_letter_code
_entity_poly.pdbx_strand_id
1 'polypeptide(L)'
;MRRLASCLTAAVCSCLVTPGGGKLWRLKYRFAGKEKLLALGAYPDVSLKNVRERRDAARKLLAGNVDPGENRKAQKATTLARAADSFEVIAREWFAKYAPTLAETHSSKIIQRLEKDVFPWLGARPIAEVTATQLLTVLRWIEDRGALDTALRAKQNCGQVFRYAVVTGRAERDPSGDLRGALAPVKHENFAANTDPAQVAELLRAIDGFRGTGDVFLPTTGELPR
;
A
#
# COMPACT_ATOMS: atom_id res chain seq x y z
N MET A 1 -53.70 -0.65 40.20
CA MET A 1 -52.84 -1.75 39.69
C MET A 1 -51.69 -1.15 38.90
N ARG A 2 -50.47 -1.57 39.25
CA ARG A 2 -49.20 -0.93 38.91
C ARG A 2 -48.92 -1.07 37.41
N ARG A 3 -48.73 0.07 36.72
CA ARG A 3 -48.03 0.13 35.44
C ARG A 3 -46.58 -0.26 35.71
N LEU A 4 -46.25 -1.53 35.50
CA LEU A 4 -44.87 -2.00 35.47
C LEU A 4 -44.16 -1.23 34.36
N ALA A 5 -43.10 -0.51 34.76
CA ALA A 5 -42.20 0.18 33.88
C ALA A 5 -41.73 -0.77 32.77
N SER A 6 -42.22 -0.53 31.56
CA SER A 6 -41.72 -1.19 30.36
C SER A 6 -40.30 -0.69 30.14
N CYS A 7 -39.34 -1.52 30.54
CA CYS A 7 -37.94 -1.36 30.17
C CYS A 7 -37.83 -1.57 28.65
N LEU A 8 -38.10 -0.51 27.89
CA LEU A 8 -38.05 -0.44 26.42
C LEU A 8 -36.58 -0.38 25.95
N THR A 9 -35.82 -1.43 26.23
CA THR A 9 -34.47 -1.68 25.70
C THR A 9 -34.41 -3.03 24.97
N ALA A 10 -35.52 -3.44 24.35
CA ALA A 10 -35.60 -4.69 23.60
C ALA A 10 -34.98 -4.53 22.20
N ALA A 11 -33.66 -4.67 22.11
CA ALA A 11 -32.99 -4.94 20.84
C ALA A 11 -33.32 -6.39 20.41
N VAL A 12 -34.36 -6.56 19.61
CA VAL A 12 -34.82 -7.88 19.12
C VAL A 12 -34.07 -8.24 17.84
N CYS A 13 -33.51 -9.45 17.80
CA CYS A 13 -32.87 -10.01 16.62
C CYS A 13 -33.86 -10.93 15.90
N SER A 14 -34.11 -10.69 14.62
CA SER A 14 -35.06 -11.43 13.78
C SER A 14 -34.42 -11.89 12.48
N CYS A 15 -34.76 -13.09 12.00
CA CYS A 15 -34.42 -13.53 10.65
C CYS A 15 -35.51 -13.05 9.68
N LEU A 16 -35.14 -12.24 8.69
CA LEU A 16 -36.04 -11.86 7.60
C LEU A 16 -35.84 -12.82 6.43
N VAL A 17 -36.93 -13.34 5.90
CA VAL A 17 -36.95 -14.07 4.62
C VAL A 17 -37.32 -13.07 3.53
N THR A 18 -36.44 -12.92 2.53
CA THR A 18 -36.71 -12.09 1.35
C THR A 18 -37.60 -12.84 0.36
N PRO A 19 -38.36 -12.13 -0.50
CA PRO A 19 -39.23 -12.77 -1.49
C PRO A 19 -38.50 -13.75 -2.43
N GLY A 20 -37.19 -13.54 -2.65
CA GLY A 20 -36.33 -14.44 -3.43
C GLY A 20 -35.72 -15.60 -2.64
N GLY A 21 -36.23 -15.94 -1.45
CA GLY A 21 -35.77 -17.08 -0.64
C GLY A 21 -34.50 -16.84 0.19
N GLY A 22 -33.83 -15.69 0.04
CA GLY A 22 -32.66 -15.32 0.84
C GLY A 22 -33.03 -15.02 2.30
N LYS A 23 -32.26 -15.54 3.25
CA LYS A 23 -32.47 -15.35 4.69
C LYS A 23 -31.43 -14.38 5.25
N LEU A 24 -31.87 -13.36 5.99
CA LEU A 24 -31.00 -12.30 6.53
C LEU A 24 -31.26 -12.09 8.02
N TRP A 25 -30.20 -12.08 8.82
CA TRP A 25 -30.26 -11.69 10.22
C TRP A 25 -30.36 -10.17 10.34
N ARG A 26 -31.35 -9.67 11.08
CA ARG A 26 -31.55 -8.24 11.36
C ARG A 26 -31.70 -7.98 12.85
N LEU A 27 -31.13 -6.88 13.31
CA LEU A 27 -31.28 -6.35 14.65
C LEU A 27 -32.10 -5.06 14.59
N LYS A 28 -33.24 -5.03 15.28
CA LYS A 28 -33.99 -3.81 15.55
C LYS A 28 -33.42 -3.13 16.79
N TYR A 29 -33.15 -1.83 16.70
CA TYR A 29 -32.68 -1.03 17.83
C TYR A 29 -33.21 0.41 17.73
N ARG A 30 -33.17 1.14 18.84
CA ARG A 30 -33.51 2.57 18.88
C ARG A 30 -32.27 3.38 19.23
N PHE A 31 -32.06 4.46 18.50
CA PHE A 31 -30.98 5.40 18.75
C PHE A 31 -31.50 6.82 18.50
N ALA A 32 -31.26 7.73 19.45
CA ALA A 32 -31.75 9.12 19.41
C ALA A 32 -33.25 9.24 19.05
N GLY A 33 -34.10 8.40 19.66
CA GLY A 33 -35.55 8.40 19.46
C GLY A 33 -36.05 7.82 18.13
N LYS A 34 -35.15 7.42 17.22
CA LYS A 34 -35.50 6.80 15.93
C LYS A 34 -35.28 5.29 15.95
N GLU A 35 -36.22 4.54 15.38
CA GLU A 35 -36.05 3.10 15.17
C GLU A 35 -35.18 2.84 13.94
N LYS A 36 -34.16 2.00 14.11
CA LYS A 36 -33.21 1.64 13.06
C LYS A 36 -33.04 0.12 12.98
N LEU A 37 -32.66 -0.33 11.79
CA LEU A 37 -32.43 -1.72 11.45
C LEU A 37 -30.96 -1.93 11.08
N LEU A 38 -30.31 -2.92 11.68
CA LEU A 38 -28.94 -3.33 11.36
C LEU A 38 -28.93 -4.77 10.84
N ALA A 39 -28.46 -5.00 9.62
CA ALA A 39 -28.29 -6.36 9.10
C ALA A 39 -27.05 -7.02 9.74
N LEU A 40 -27.16 -8.19 10.38
CA LEU A 40 -26.03 -8.87 11.03
C LEU A 40 -25.36 -9.91 10.12
N GLY A 41 -25.95 -10.24 8.97
CA GLY A 41 -25.39 -11.15 7.97
C GLY A 41 -26.46 -11.96 7.23
N ALA A 42 -26.07 -12.64 6.16
CA ALA A 42 -26.91 -13.62 5.46
C ALA A 42 -26.81 -14.99 6.14
N TYR A 43 -27.90 -15.75 6.07
CA TYR A 43 -27.94 -17.16 6.43
C TYR A 43 -27.84 -17.98 5.14
N PRO A 44 -27.02 -19.05 5.08
CA PRO A 44 -26.37 -19.75 6.19
C PRO A 44 -24.94 -19.28 6.54
N ASP A 45 -24.37 -18.33 5.77
CA ASP A 45 -22.96 -17.91 5.91
C ASP A 45 -22.57 -17.46 7.33
N VAL A 46 -23.53 -16.87 8.07
CA VAL A 46 -23.31 -16.44 9.46
C VAL A 46 -24.07 -17.34 10.42
N SER A 47 -23.31 -18.06 11.23
CA SER A 47 -23.84 -18.93 12.29
C SER A 47 -24.60 -18.14 13.37
N LEU A 48 -25.54 -18.81 14.02
CA LEU A 48 -26.35 -18.20 15.09
C LEU A 48 -25.51 -17.71 16.28
N LYS A 49 -24.36 -18.37 16.54
CA LYS A 49 -23.37 -17.92 17.53
C LYS A 49 -22.78 -16.55 17.14
N ASN A 50 -22.29 -16.42 15.91
CA ASN A 50 -21.73 -15.15 15.41
C ASN A 50 -22.77 -14.02 15.40
N VAL A 51 -24.04 -14.34 15.12
CA VAL A 51 -25.13 -13.35 15.20
C VAL A 51 -25.33 -12.83 16.63
N ARG A 52 -25.27 -13.71 17.64
CA ARG A 52 -25.36 -13.32 19.06
C ARG A 52 -24.19 -12.43 19.48
N GLU A 53 -22.97 -12.78 19.09
CA GLU A 53 -21.78 -11.97 19.37
C GLU A 53 -21.88 -10.58 18.71
N ARG A 54 -22.28 -10.51 17.44
CA ARG A 54 -22.48 -9.25 16.71
C ARG A 54 -23.59 -8.39 17.33
N ARG A 55 -24.66 -9.02 17.85
CA ARG A 55 -25.72 -8.33 18.58
C ARG A 55 -25.19 -7.71 19.87
N ASP A 56 -24.43 -8.48 20.65
CA ASP A 56 -23.94 -8.02 21.94
C ASP A 56 -22.88 -6.90 21.76
N ALA A 57 -22.05 -6.99 20.71
CA ALA A 57 -21.16 -5.90 20.30
C ALA A 57 -21.93 -4.62 19.92
N ALA A 58 -23.02 -4.73 19.14
CA ALA A 58 -23.87 -3.58 18.80
C ALA A 58 -24.54 -2.98 20.04
N ARG A 59 -24.93 -3.80 21.02
CA ARG A 59 -25.49 -3.32 22.29
C ARG A 59 -24.47 -2.54 23.12
N LYS A 60 -23.20 -2.98 23.14
CA LYS A 60 -22.11 -2.24 23.80
C LYS A 60 -21.91 -0.85 23.17
N LEU A 61 -21.95 -0.75 21.85
CA LEU A 61 -21.85 0.53 21.13
C LEU A 61 -23.03 1.47 21.48
N LEU A 62 -24.25 0.93 21.55
CA LEU A 62 -25.43 1.71 21.97
C LEU A 62 -25.32 2.21 23.41
N ALA A 63 -24.75 1.41 24.32
CA ALA A 63 -24.50 1.83 25.69
C ALA A 63 -23.46 2.97 25.77
N GLY A 64 -22.53 3.01 24.82
CA GLY A 64 -21.57 4.11 24.63
C GLY A 64 -22.11 5.31 23.85
N ASN A 65 -23.43 5.39 23.60
CA ASN A 65 -24.06 6.42 22.75
C ASN A 65 -23.52 6.49 21.31
N VAL A 66 -22.97 5.39 20.79
CA VAL A 66 -22.51 5.28 19.40
C VAL A 66 -23.52 4.48 18.58
N ASP A 67 -23.97 5.03 17.45
CA ASP A 67 -24.85 4.33 16.51
C ASP A 67 -24.09 3.19 15.79
N PRO A 68 -24.48 1.91 15.96
CA PRO A 68 -23.81 0.77 15.33
C PRO A 68 -23.90 0.79 13.79
N GLY A 69 -24.95 1.38 13.22
CA GLY A 69 -25.13 1.52 11.79
C GLY A 69 -24.18 2.54 11.19
N GLU A 70 -24.06 3.71 11.82
CA GLU A 70 -23.10 4.74 11.41
C GLU A 70 -21.66 4.30 11.68
N ASN A 71 -21.37 3.64 12.81
CA ASN A 71 -20.04 3.08 13.06
C ASN A 71 -19.63 2.06 11.99
N ARG A 72 -20.55 1.19 11.55
CA ARG A 72 -20.25 0.26 10.45
C ARG A 72 -20.05 0.97 9.11
N LYS A 73 -20.84 2.00 8.82
CA LYS A 73 -20.65 2.80 7.60
C LYS A 73 -19.31 3.54 7.64
N ALA A 74 -18.98 4.16 8.77
CA ALA A 74 -17.70 4.83 9.00
C ALA A 74 -16.56 3.84 8.84
N GLN A 75 -16.60 2.66 9.47
CA GLN A 75 -15.60 1.61 9.28
C GLN A 75 -15.45 1.20 7.82
N LYS A 76 -16.56 0.97 7.09
CA LYS A 76 -16.52 0.65 5.66
C LYS A 76 -15.93 1.79 4.82
N ALA A 77 -16.34 3.02 5.07
CA ALA A 77 -15.83 4.21 4.39
C ALA A 77 -14.33 4.40 4.67
N THR A 78 -13.90 4.19 5.91
CA THR A 78 -12.49 4.19 6.31
C THR A 78 -11.73 3.08 5.61
N THR A 79 -12.26 1.86 5.51
CA THR A 79 -11.60 0.77 4.77
C THR A 79 -11.46 1.09 3.28
N LEU A 80 -12.50 1.67 2.66
CA LEU A 80 -12.46 2.06 1.25
C LEU A 80 -11.48 3.21 0.99
N ALA A 81 -11.50 4.25 1.85
CA ALA A 81 -10.55 5.35 1.78
C ALA A 81 -9.11 4.86 2.00
N ARG A 82 -8.90 3.97 2.98
CA ARG A 82 -7.60 3.34 3.24
C ARG A 82 -7.10 2.47 2.08
N ALA A 83 -7.99 1.82 1.34
CA ALA A 83 -7.64 1.11 0.12
C ALA A 83 -7.31 2.07 -1.03
N ALA A 84 -7.98 3.22 -1.10
CA ALA A 84 -7.68 4.27 -2.08
C ALA A 84 -6.32 4.92 -1.82
N ASP A 85 -5.95 5.15 -0.56
CA ASP A 85 -4.64 5.69 -0.14
C ASP A 85 -3.61 4.58 0.15
N SER A 86 -3.59 3.53 -0.67
CA SER A 86 -2.59 2.47 -0.58
C SER A 86 -1.20 2.96 -1.02
N PHE A 87 -0.14 2.34 -0.50
CA PHE A 87 1.23 2.73 -0.82
C PHE A 87 1.49 2.69 -2.33
N GLU A 88 0.99 1.67 -3.04
CA GLU A 88 1.16 1.57 -4.49
C GLU A 88 0.49 2.73 -5.24
N VAL A 89 -0.74 3.09 -4.87
CA VAL A 89 -1.47 4.19 -5.52
C VAL A 89 -0.69 5.50 -5.35
N ILE A 90 -0.22 5.79 -4.13
CA ILE A 90 0.54 7.00 -3.86
C ILE A 90 1.92 6.96 -4.52
N ALA A 91 2.57 5.80 -4.58
CA ALA A 91 3.84 5.65 -5.29
C ALA A 91 3.69 5.88 -6.79
N ARG A 92 2.59 5.44 -7.42
CA ARG A 92 2.31 5.68 -8.84
C ARG A 92 1.93 7.14 -9.10
N GLU A 93 1.16 7.77 -8.22
CA GLU A 93 0.83 9.20 -8.29
C GLU A 93 2.11 10.05 -8.21
N TRP A 94 2.96 9.74 -7.22
CA TRP A 94 4.28 10.35 -7.09
C TRP A 94 5.11 10.12 -8.37
N PHE A 95 5.21 8.88 -8.83
CA PHE A 95 5.99 8.54 -10.02
C PHE A 95 5.54 9.32 -11.25
N ALA A 96 4.22 9.41 -11.50
CA ALA A 96 3.69 10.17 -12.63
C ALA A 96 4.05 11.66 -12.59
N LYS A 97 4.15 12.25 -11.38
CA LYS A 97 4.55 13.66 -11.20
C LYS A 97 6.03 13.91 -11.46
N TYR A 98 6.91 12.97 -11.05
CA TYR A 98 8.36 13.17 -11.11
C TYR A 98 9.02 12.51 -12.32
N ALA A 99 8.42 11.49 -12.93
CA ALA A 99 8.94 10.82 -14.12
C ALA A 99 9.29 11.77 -15.27
N PRO A 100 8.49 12.82 -15.60
CA PRO A 100 8.82 13.75 -16.69
C PRO A 100 10.09 14.58 -16.45
N THR A 101 10.55 14.69 -15.20
CA THR A 101 11.77 15.44 -14.83
C THR A 101 13.04 14.59 -14.91
N LEU A 102 12.88 13.28 -15.11
CA LEU A 102 13.96 12.31 -15.13
C LEU A 102 14.15 11.76 -16.54
N ALA A 103 15.37 11.33 -16.85
CA ALA A 103 15.62 10.58 -18.07
C ALA A 103 14.80 9.29 -18.09
N GLU A 104 14.27 8.91 -19.25
CA GLU A 104 13.39 7.74 -19.42
C GLU A 104 13.99 6.43 -18.88
N THR A 105 15.29 6.25 -19.06
CA THR A 105 16.02 5.08 -18.54
C THR A 105 16.10 5.09 -17.01
N HIS A 106 16.14 6.26 -16.38
CA HIS A 106 16.15 6.40 -14.93
C HIS A 106 14.75 6.22 -14.34
N SER A 107 13.72 6.84 -14.92
CA SER A 107 12.33 6.70 -14.47
C SER A 107 11.89 5.23 -14.54
N SER A 108 12.17 4.55 -15.65
CA SER A 108 11.91 3.12 -15.82
C SER A 108 12.54 2.25 -14.72
N LYS A 109 13.80 2.51 -14.35
CA LYS A 109 14.48 1.78 -13.26
C LYS A 109 13.87 2.03 -11.88
N ILE A 110 13.29 3.21 -11.65
CA ILE A 110 12.61 3.52 -10.36
C ILE A 110 11.35 2.67 -10.24
N ILE A 111 10.47 2.73 -11.24
CA ILE A 111 9.17 2.05 -11.15
C ILE A 111 9.35 0.53 -11.14
N GLN A 112 10.24 -0.02 -11.97
CA GLN A 112 10.54 -1.46 -11.98
C GLN A 112 11.03 -1.97 -10.62
N ARG A 113 11.87 -1.19 -9.93
CA ARG A 113 12.33 -1.55 -8.57
C ARG A 113 11.18 -1.57 -7.58
N LEU A 114 10.30 -0.56 -7.62
CA LEU A 114 9.13 -0.51 -6.74
C LEU A 114 8.17 -1.68 -7.01
N GLU A 115 7.91 -1.99 -8.29
CA GLU A 115 7.02 -3.09 -8.70
C GLU A 115 7.56 -4.46 -8.34
N LYS A 116 8.86 -4.69 -8.51
CA LYS A 116 9.47 -5.99 -8.24
C LYS A 116 9.71 -6.25 -6.75
N ASP A 117 10.14 -5.22 -6.02
CA ASP A 117 10.69 -5.42 -4.67
C ASP A 117 9.81 -4.85 -3.55
N VAL A 118 8.96 -3.85 -3.82
CA VAL A 118 8.21 -3.14 -2.77
C VAL A 118 6.71 -3.40 -2.82
N PHE A 119 6.07 -3.25 -3.98
CA PHE A 119 4.63 -3.41 -4.14
C PHE A 119 4.08 -4.80 -3.76
N PRO A 120 4.78 -5.92 -4.00
CA PRO A 120 4.28 -7.24 -3.61
C PRO A 120 4.03 -7.38 -2.10
N TRP A 121 4.71 -6.57 -1.29
CA TRP A 121 4.69 -6.68 0.17
C TRP A 121 3.97 -5.53 0.86
N LEU A 122 4.16 -4.30 0.36
CA LEU A 122 3.61 -3.08 0.95
C LEU A 122 2.56 -2.39 0.10
N GLY A 123 2.41 -2.76 -1.19
CA GLY A 123 1.62 -2.02 -2.16
C GLY A 123 0.16 -1.84 -1.75
N ALA A 124 -0.49 -2.91 -1.31
CA ALA A 124 -1.91 -2.90 -0.90
C ALA A 124 -2.17 -2.27 0.48
N ARG A 125 -1.13 -1.94 1.24
CA ARG A 125 -1.29 -1.40 2.59
C ARG A 125 -1.56 0.09 2.54
N PRO A 126 -2.42 0.64 3.43
CA PRO A 126 -2.63 2.07 3.53
C PRO A 126 -1.32 2.76 3.91
N ILE A 127 -0.95 3.84 3.22
CA ILE A 127 0.36 4.48 3.41
C ILE A 127 0.57 4.98 4.86
N ALA A 128 -0.50 5.40 5.52
CA ALA A 128 -0.50 5.86 6.90
C ALA A 128 -0.21 4.75 7.94
N GLU A 129 -0.46 3.48 7.59
CA GLU A 129 -0.28 2.34 8.50
C GLU A 129 1.08 1.65 8.31
N VAL A 130 1.85 2.03 7.29
CA VAL A 130 3.16 1.41 7.03
C VAL A 130 4.15 1.85 8.10
N THR A 131 4.68 0.87 8.83
CA THR A 131 5.65 1.10 9.92
C THR A 131 7.09 0.97 9.44
N ALA A 132 8.03 1.60 10.17
CA ALA A 132 9.47 1.48 9.90
C ALA A 132 9.96 0.03 9.91
N THR A 133 9.45 -0.81 10.83
CA THR A 133 9.80 -2.24 10.90
C THR A 133 9.36 -2.98 9.65
N GLN A 134 8.16 -2.72 9.14
CA GLN A 134 7.67 -3.37 7.91
C GLN A 134 8.49 -2.96 6.70
N LEU A 135 8.82 -1.68 6.59
CA LEU A 135 9.72 -1.18 5.55
C LEU A 135 11.10 -1.83 5.64
N LEU A 136 11.67 -1.93 6.85
CA LEU A 136 12.97 -2.58 7.07
C LEU A 136 12.97 -4.05 6.66
N THR A 137 11.91 -4.79 6.98
CA THR A 137 11.77 -6.20 6.58
C THR A 137 11.85 -6.36 5.06
N VAL A 138 11.14 -5.51 4.31
CA VAL A 138 11.19 -5.53 2.84
C VAL A 138 12.59 -5.21 2.33
N LEU A 139 13.25 -4.21 2.91
CA LEU A 139 14.60 -3.83 2.51
C LEU A 139 15.62 -4.94 2.79
N ARG A 140 15.47 -5.66 3.92
CA ARG A 140 16.31 -6.82 4.26
C ARG A 140 16.14 -7.96 3.27
N TRP A 141 14.93 -8.23 2.78
CA TRP A 141 14.75 -9.23 1.71
C TRP A 141 15.45 -8.87 0.39
N ILE A 142 15.64 -7.58 0.12
CA ILE A 142 16.45 -7.13 -1.03
C ILE A 142 17.94 -7.35 -0.75
N GLU A 143 18.39 -7.02 0.46
CA GLU A 143 19.76 -7.23 0.94
C GLU A 143 20.15 -8.71 0.98
N ASP A 144 19.29 -9.60 1.47
CA ASP A 144 19.51 -11.05 1.54
C ASP A 144 19.70 -11.69 0.15
N ARG A 145 19.21 -11.04 -0.90
CA ARG A 145 19.44 -11.44 -2.31
C ARG A 145 20.81 -11.01 -2.85
N GLY A 146 21.63 -10.34 -2.03
CA GLY A 146 22.92 -9.76 -2.41
C GLY A 146 22.83 -8.41 -3.13
N ALA A 147 21.64 -7.83 -3.25
CA ALA A 147 21.40 -6.61 -4.01
C ALA A 147 21.43 -5.35 -3.12
N LEU A 148 22.57 -5.09 -2.48
CA LEU A 148 22.72 -3.99 -1.50
C LEU A 148 22.42 -2.59 -2.07
N ASP A 149 22.95 -2.26 -3.26
CA ASP A 149 22.67 -0.98 -3.93
C ASP A 149 21.17 -0.84 -4.25
N THR A 150 20.53 -1.92 -4.68
CA THR A 150 19.09 -1.96 -4.92
C THR A 150 18.30 -1.70 -3.64
N ALA A 151 18.71 -2.27 -2.50
CA ALA A 151 18.07 -2.04 -1.21
C ALA A 151 18.18 -0.57 -0.78
N LEU A 152 19.36 0.05 -0.90
CA LEU A 152 19.56 1.46 -0.59
C LEU A 152 18.73 2.38 -1.50
N ARG A 153 18.71 2.11 -2.80
CA ARG A 153 17.89 2.87 -3.75
C ARG A 153 16.39 2.67 -3.53
N ALA A 154 15.96 1.46 -3.19
CA ALA A 154 14.56 1.17 -2.84
C ALA A 154 14.16 1.99 -1.61
N LYS A 155 15.00 2.01 -0.56
CA LYS A 155 14.77 2.84 0.63
C LYS A 155 14.63 4.32 0.28
N GLN A 156 15.52 4.84 -0.57
CA GLN A 156 15.47 6.24 -1.00
C GLN A 156 14.18 6.56 -1.74
N ASN A 157 13.78 5.70 -2.69
CA ASN A 157 12.51 5.84 -3.43
C ASN A 157 11.31 5.79 -2.47
N CYS A 158 11.27 4.83 -1.54
CA CYS A 158 10.21 4.76 -0.53
C CYS A 158 10.13 6.04 0.30
N GLY A 159 11.27 6.60 0.72
CA GLY A 159 11.29 7.88 1.46
C GLY A 159 10.75 9.06 0.64
N GLN A 160 11.00 9.10 -0.67
CA GLN A 160 10.42 10.12 -1.55
C GLN A 160 8.89 9.97 -1.65
N VAL A 161 8.38 8.73 -1.76
CA VAL A 161 6.94 8.45 -1.75
C VAL A 161 6.30 8.84 -0.42
N PHE A 162 6.91 8.50 0.72
CA PHE A 162 6.38 8.90 2.03
C PHE A 162 6.38 10.41 2.22
N ARG A 163 7.44 11.11 1.78
CA ARG A 163 7.48 12.58 1.84
C ARG A 163 6.39 13.21 0.98
N TYR A 164 6.13 12.65 -0.20
CA TYR A 164 5.01 13.07 -1.03
C TYR A 164 3.66 12.85 -0.32
N ALA A 165 3.47 11.68 0.29
CA ALA A 165 2.28 11.38 1.07
C ALA A 165 2.06 12.37 2.23
N VAL A 166 3.13 12.74 2.93
CA VAL A 166 3.10 13.75 4.00
C VAL A 166 2.68 15.12 3.48
N VAL A 167 3.26 15.59 2.37
CA VAL A 167 2.90 16.87 1.76
C VAL A 167 1.43 16.90 1.31
N THR A 168 0.89 15.76 0.85
CA THR A 168 -0.52 15.65 0.46
C THR A 168 -1.47 15.38 1.63
N GLY A 169 -0.98 15.29 2.87
CA GLY A 169 -1.79 15.04 4.06
C GLY A 169 -2.29 13.60 4.22
N ARG A 170 -1.75 12.65 3.45
CA ARG A 170 -2.14 11.23 3.47
C ARG A 170 -1.32 10.39 4.45
N ALA A 171 -0.20 10.90 4.92
CA ALA A 171 0.61 10.32 5.97
C ALA A 171 1.09 11.42 6.92
N GLU A 172 1.29 11.09 8.20
CA GLU A 172 1.75 12.07 9.19
C GLU A 172 3.29 12.14 9.26
N ARG A 173 3.98 11.03 8.98
CA ARG A 173 5.43 10.92 9.11
C ARG A 173 6.04 10.00 8.04
N ASP A 174 7.29 10.29 7.68
CA ASP A 174 8.15 9.43 6.86
C ASP A 174 8.93 8.42 7.75
N PRO A 175 8.62 7.11 7.69
CA PRO A 175 9.32 6.07 8.46
C PRO A 175 10.70 5.71 7.90
N SER A 176 11.04 6.12 6.67
CA SER A 176 12.31 5.75 6.04
C SER A 176 13.52 6.43 6.68
N GLY A 177 13.32 7.59 7.31
CA GLY A 177 14.36 8.35 8.01
C GLY A 177 14.97 7.58 9.18
N ASP A 178 14.13 6.85 9.92
CA ASP A 178 14.53 6.07 11.10
C ASP A 178 15.41 4.87 10.74
N LEU A 179 15.40 4.46 9.46
CA LEU A 179 16.18 3.32 8.96
C LEU A 179 17.58 3.72 8.49
N ARG A 180 18.09 4.91 8.87
CA ARG A 180 19.47 5.33 8.54
C ARG A 180 20.47 4.43 9.27
N GLY A 181 21.38 3.81 8.52
CA GLY A 181 22.36 2.85 9.06
C GLY A 181 21.82 1.44 9.35
N ALA A 182 20.54 1.16 9.05
CA ALA A 182 19.93 -0.14 9.32
C ALA A 182 20.26 -1.23 8.28
N LEU A 183 20.77 -0.84 7.10
CA LEU A 183 21.19 -1.71 6.02
C LEU A 183 22.72 -1.73 5.95
N ALA A 184 23.31 -2.85 5.50
CA ALA A 184 24.75 -2.92 5.31
C ALA A 184 25.24 -1.86 4.31
N PRO A 185 26.37 -1.19 4.58
CA PRO A 185 26.92 -0.22 3.66
C PRO A 185 27.41 -0.89 2.38
N VAL A 186 27.06 -0.33 1.22
CA VAL A 186 27.68 -0.72 -0.06
C VAL A 186 29.10 -0.16 -0.09
N LYS A 187 30.09 -1.04 -0.21
CA LYS A 187 31.45 -0.62 -0.57
C LYS A 187 31.49 -0.39 -2.07
N HIS A 188 31.48 0.88 -2.49
CA HIS A 188 31.77 1.24 -3.86
C HIS A 188 33.28 1.34 -4.04
N GLU A 189 33.82 0.54 -4.97
CA GLU A 189 35.15 0.76 -5.51
C GLU A 189 35.00 1.61 -6.77
N ASN A 190 35.75 2.70 -6.84
CA ASN A 190 35.82 3.50 -8.06
C ASN A 190 36.69 2.74 -9.07
N PHE A 191 36.19 2.52 -10.29
CA PHE A 191 37.02 2.06 -11.39
C PHE A 191 37.96 3.20 -11.78
N ALA A 192 39.17 3.20 -11.21
CA ALA A 192 40.17 4.21 -11.50
C ALA A 192 40.54 4.18 -12.99
N ALA A 193 40.69 5.36 -13.59
CA ALA A 193 41.22 5.46 -14.94
C ALA A 193 42.67 4.97 -14.96
N ASN A 194 43.06 4.24 -16.02
CA ASN A 194 44.46 3.86 -16.22
C ASN A 194 45.30 5.13 -16.41
N THR A 195 46.15 5.46 -15.44
CA THR A 195 47.04 6.63 -15.50
C THR A 195 48.46 6.28 -15.95
N ASP A 196 48.81 4.99 -16.01
CA ASP A 196 50.11 4.52 -16.48
C ASP A 196 50.17 4.51 -18.03
N PRO A 197 51.10 5.24 -18.66
CA PRO A 197 51.26 5.27 -20.11
C PRO A 197 51.38 3.88 -20.77
N ALA A 198 51.97 2.90 -20.09
CA ALA A 198 52.09 1.54 -20.64
C ALA A 198 50.72 0.85 -20.75
N GLN A 199 49.91 0.95 -19.69
CA GLN A 199 48.55 0.40 -19.64
C GLN A 199 47.59 1.14 -20.58
N VAL A 200 47.77 2.45 -20.75
CA VAL A 200 47.01 3.23 -21.73
C VAL A 200 47.38 2.81 -23.16
N ALA A 201 48.67 2.61 -23.45
CA ALA A 201 49.10 2.15 -24.76
C ALA A 201 48.56 0.75 -25.10
N GLU A 202 48.50 -0.16 -24.12
CA GLU A 202 47.88 -1.48 -24.28
C GLU A 202 46.39 -1.37 -24.59
N LEU A 203 45.65 -0.55 -23.83
CA LEU A 203 44.23 -0.28 -24.09
C LEU A 203 44.00 0.28 -25.50
N LEU A 204 44.80 1.27 -25.92
CA LEU A 204 44.67 1.88 -27.25
C LEU A 204 44.93 0.88 -28.38
N ARG A 205 45.92 0.00 -28.24
CA ARG A 205 46.16 -1.09 -29.20
C ARG A 205 45.02 -2.10 -29.23
N ALA A 206 44.44 -2.41 -28.07
CA ALA A 206 43.28 -3.30 -27.99
C ALA A 206 42.03 -2.71 -28.66
N ILE A 207 41.82 -1.39 -28.52
CA ILE A 207 40.75 -0.66 -29.22
C ILE A 207 40.97 -0.67 -30.73
N ASP A 208 42.19 -0.37 -31.20
CA ASP A 208 42.53 -0.33 -32.63
C ASP A 208 42.47 -1.72 -33.29
N GLY A 209 42.85 -2.76 -32.55
CA GLY A 209 42.78 -4.16 -32.98
C GLY A 209 41.39 -4.78 -32.90
N PHE A 210 40.40 -4.10 -32.32
CA PHE A 210 39.05 -4.64 -32.13
C PHE A 210 38.30 -4.71 -33.47
N ARG A 211 38.06 -5.93 -33.97
CA ARG A 211 37.31 -6.20 -35.22
C ARG A 211 35.87 -6.70 -34.97
N GLY A 212 35.26 -6.35 -33.84
CA GLY A 212 33.85 -6.64 -33.58
C GLY A 212 32.93 -5.67 -34.34
N THR A 213 31.70 -6.08 -34.61
CA THR A 213 30.67 -5.23 -35.25
C THR A 213 30.23 -4.12 -34.29
N GLY A 214 30.51 -2.87 -34.64
CA GLY A 214 30.25 -1.69 -33.81
C GLY A 214 28.79 -1.21 -33.76
N ASP A 215 27.87 -1.82 -34.51
CA ASP A 215 26.49 -1.35 -34.62
C ASP A 215 25.48 -2.38 -34.11
N VAL A 216 24.96 -2.17 -32.90
CA VAL A 216 23.55 -2.48 -32.64
C VAL A 216 22.79 -1.17 -32.81
N PHE A 217 22.62 -0.76 -34.08
CA PHE A 217 21.68 0.30 -34.43
C PHE A 217 20.26 -0.25 -34.26
N LEU A 218 19.60 0.11 -33.15
CA LEU A 218 18.16 -0.16 -32.99
C LEU A 218 17.40 0.71 -34.00
N PRO A 219 16.57 0.14 -34.89
CA PRO A 219 15.88 0.93 -35.90
C PRO A 219 14.85 1.85 -35.23
N THR A 220 15.10 3.16 -35.28
CA THR A 220 14.07 4.18 -35.02
C THR A 220 13.04 4.11 -36.15
N THR A 221 11.90 3.50 -35.89
CA THR A 221 10.74 3.53 -36.78
C THR A 221 10.20 4.96 -36.79
N GLY A 222 10.23 5.62 -37.96
CA GLY A 222 9.73 6.98 -38.12
C GLY A 222 9.89 7.46 -39.55
N GLU A 223 8.97 7.03 -40.41
CA GLU A 223 8.76 7.56 -41.76
C GLU A 223 8.55 9.07 -41.77
N LEU A 224 9.03 9.75 -42.82
CA LEU A 224 8.20 10.72 -43.55
C LEU A 224 8.62 10.72 -45.04
N PRO A 225 7.71 10.39 -45.98
CA PRO A 225 7.93 10.61 -47.41
C PRO A 225 7.73 12.09 -47.79
N ARG A 226 8.33 12.46 -48.92
CA ARG A 226 8.52 13.82 -49.46
C ARG A 226 7.24 14.57 -49.78
#